data_AF-A0A4P9XGT8-F1
#
_entry.id   AF-A0A4P9XGT8-F1
#
_cell.length_a   1.000
_cell.length_b   1.000
_cell.length_c   1.000
_cell.angle_alpha   90.00
_cell.angle_beta   90.00
_cell.angle_gamma   90.00
#
_symmetry.space_group_name_H-M   'P 1'
#
loop_
_entity.id
_entity.type
_entity.pdbx_description
1 polymer ?
#
loop_
_entity_poly.entity_id
_entity_poly.type
_entity_poly.pdbx_seq_one_letter_code
_entity_poly.pdbx_strand_id
1 'polypeptide(L)'
;MTNQQCSVERATVVPQLPQELWLLLASYADARAILCLCATDRAFWRTLANAQRLWRQLYYATFSGYATEVFWLAVYRARLAKGTEIGDQPVDINWRRAVVARRQTEMNWRLGRSTVRSCFVPESQGAESDWVTSGFTPYELLLRSCNSDMPYTVPVTAVDTREAPLLIQLDDASDEEQSGAYIYTVGDHCVLLSTRQLQSGTPLWARRLTGGSTQRLAQGGSVIDRRGRWALVYQSVYGGPGDRIPLHRLLLDMNGQYPPCRLKMLETFDFEEYRIDSTVDVENEQIERQTLLGQSYPNAYFLAAHDDRVVLFAINGSKTRLYWKVLEVTFGSNSSAGGSTETGERTDGLVHSHVRTVHTGCCLNAWGANLLVNHLRACALDGSYIYARGRDNCSLPVINFVVNVRHTSGAVRALEGVGGARENLRIFRHGWVDCTTQRFIMRLTHRRVLVVTLHHNERQRGDGWPVRLLHFDDGSVVASYSLPDNDTAKHVLGDLALLATHNGGDSRLLLFDMFAGVTVRVIHGAVNRRYVNSSLVSPVYIFAEWKKGAAQHTNKKRHSISWLLPFGDKGPLVRRLCWLDFMPSTIN
;
A
#
# COMPACT_ATOMS: atom_id res chain seq x y z
N MET A 1 74.36 3.63 13.59
CA MET A 1 73.17 2.79 13.36
C MET A 1 71.95 3.69 13.49
N THR A 2 71.50 4.23 12.37
CA THR A 2 70.44 5.23 12.27
C THR A 2 69.10 4.53 12.11
N ASN A 3 68.18 4.78 13.04
CA ASN A 3 66.78 4.37 12.97
C ASN A 3 66.10 5.02 11.76
N GLN A 4 65.92 4.27 10.68
CA GLN A 4 64.93 4.60 9.66
C GLN A 4 63.54 4.36 10.26
N GLN A 5 62.91 5.43 10.73
CA GLN A 5 61.47 5.48 10.86
C GLN A 5 60.88 5.28 9.47
N CYS A 6 60.35 4.08 9.23
CA CYS A 6 59.47 3.81 8.10
C CYS A 6 58.16 4.58 8.37
N SER A 7 58.12 5.86 7.98
CA SER A 7 56.88 6.61 7.86
C SER A 7 56.05 5.92 6.80
N VAL A 8 55.07 5.12 7.23
CA VAL A 8 53.94 4.78 6.37
C VAL A 8 53.23 6.11 6.14
N GLU A 9 53.63 6.83 5.09
CA GLU A 9 52.78 7.81 4.44
C GLU A 9 51.52 7.04 4.08
N ARG A 10 50.50 7.15 4.94
CA ARG A 10 49.13 6.84 4.53
C ARG A 10 48.85 7.84 3.43
N ALA A 11 49.07 7.42 2.19
CA ALA A 11 48.60 8.12 1.03
C ALA A 11 47.09 8.29 1.22
N THR A 12 46.68 9.46 1.70
CA THR A 12 45.31 9.94 1.59
C THR A 12 45.10 10.22 0.11
N VAL A 13 44.98 9.16 -0.70
CA VAL A 13 44.61 9.21 -2.13
C VAL A 13 43.18 9.72 -2.30
N VAL A 14 42.45 9.79 -1.19
CA VAL A 14 41.00 9.82 -1.16
C VAL A 14 40.37 11.22 -1.38
N PRO A 15 40.96 12.39 -1.08
CA PRO A 15 40.34 13.66 -1.44
C PRO A 15 40.73 14.17 -2.85
N GLN A 16 41.46 13.40 -3.68
CA GLN A 16 41.93 13.91 -4.99
C GLN A 16 40.91 13.84 -6.12
N LEU A 17 39.83 13.07 -5.96
CA LEU A 17 38.76 13.03 -6.98
C LEU A 17 37.89 14.29 -6.88
N PRO A 18 37.49 14.88 -8.04
CA PRO A 18 36.44 15.88 -8.10
C PRO A 18 35.17 15.46 -7.35
N GLN A 19 34.47 16.44 -6.78
CA GLN A 19 33.26 16.22 -5.99
C GLN A 19 32.20 15.43 -6.76
N GLU A 20 32.07 15.67 -8.06
CA GLU A 20 31.11 15.02 -8.95
C GLU A 20 31.35 13.52 -9.05
N LEU A 21 32.62 13.10 -9.14
CA LEU A 21 33.00 11.69 -9.17
C LEU A 21 32.74 11.01 -7.83
N TRP A 22 32.97 11.72 -6.72
CA TRP A 22 32.61 11.21 -5.39
C TRP A 22 31.11 11.03 -5.23
N LEU A 23 30.29 11.97 -5.72
CA LEU A 23 28.84 11.86 -5.70
C LEU A 23 28.34 10.71 -6.58
N LEU A 24 28.94 10.52 -7.76
CA LEU A 24 28.62 9.39 -8.64
C LEU A 24 28.97 8.06 -7.97
N LEU A 25 30.19 7.90 -7.45
CA LEU A 25 30.60 6.70 -6.72
C LEU A 25 29.68 6.44 -5.52
N ALA A 26 29.35 7.48 -4.76
CA ALA A 26 28.47 7.36 -3.62
C ALA A 26 27.05 6.92 -4.00
N SER A 27 26.57 7.23 -5.21
CA SER A 27 25.25 6.83 -5.69
C SER A 27 25.13 5.32 -5.95
N TYR A 28 26.26 4.61 -6.11
CA TYR A 28 26.31 3.15 -6.25
C TYR A 28 26.47 2.41 -4.92
N ALA A 29 26.69 3.12 -3.82
CA ALA A 29 26.80 2.55 -2.49
C ALA A 29 25.44 2.52 -1.77
N ASP A 30 25.33 1.70 -0.72
CA ASP A 30 24.15 1.76 0.14
C ASP A 30 24.24 2.96 1.13
N ALA A 31 23.09 3.42 1.63
CA ALA A 31 23.05 4.57 2.52
C ALA A 31 23.82 4.36 3.85
N ARG A 32 24.01 3.10 4.30
CA ARG A 32 24.80 2.77 5.49
C ARG A 32 26.28 3.00 5.22
N ALA A 33 26.77 2.50 4.09
CA ALA A 33 28.15 2.63 3.68
C ALA A 33 28.54 4.11 3.58
N ILE A 34 27.66 4.95 3.03
CA ILE A 34 27.88 6.41 2.98
C ILE A 34 27.84 7.07 4.35
N LEU A 35 26.96 6.64 5.26
CA LEU A 35 26.98 7.10 6.66
C LEU A 35 28.29 6.72 7.36
N CYS A 36 28.77 5.49 7.16
CA CYS A 36 30.05 5.03 7.70
C CYS A 36 31.22 5.83 7.12
N LEU A 37 31.24 6.05 5.80
CA LEU A 37 32.26 6.85 5.12
C LEU A 37 32.33 8.28 5.67
N CYS A 38 31.17 8.92 5.82
CA CYS A 38 31.03 10.23 6.45
C CYS A 38 31.55 10.26 7.89
N ALA A 39 31.44 9.16 8.64
CA ALA A 39 31.94 9.06 10.01
C ALA A 39 33.45 8.81 10.09
N THR A 40 34.04 8.20 9.06
CA THR A 40 35.48 7.88 9.03
C THR A 40 36.38 9.06 8.72
N ASP A 41 35.93 10.04 7.94
CA ASP A 41 36.75 11.20 7.53
C ASP A 41 35.96 12.50 7.41
N ARG A 42 36.54 13.62 7.88
CA ARG A 42 35.93 14.96 7.83
C ARG A 42 35.78 15.49 6.39
N ALA A 43 36.68 15.13 5.48
CA ALA A 43 36.59 15.49 4.07
C ALA A 43 35.34 14.87 3.45
N PHE A 44 35.11 13.57 3.66
CA PHE A 44 33.89 12.90 3.20
C PHE A 44 32.63 13.47 3.84
N TRP A 45 32.68 13.78 5.14
CA TRP A 45 31.58 14.48 5.78
C TRP A 45 31.26 15.79 5.05
N ARG A 46 32.25 16.66 4.81
CA ARG A 46 32.03 17.95 4.12
C ARG A 46 31.48 17.77 2.71
N THR A 47 31.96 16.78 1.96
CA THR A 47 31.55 16.53 0.57
C THR A 47 30.16 15.90 0.47
N LEU A 48 29.84 14.92 1.31
CA LEU A 48 28.66 14.07 1.13
C LEU A 48 27.51 14.41 2.09
N ALA A 49 27.78 14.92 3.29
CA ALA A 49 26.75 15.14 4.32
C ALA A 49 25.59 16.04 3.86
N ASN A 50 25.92 17.07 3.08
CA ASN A 50 24.97 18.10 2.67
C ASN A 50 24.41 17.87 1.26
N ALA A 51 24.84 16.81 0.57
CA ALA A 51 24.40 16.47 -0.78
C ALA A 51 22.97 15.89 -0.78
N GLN A 52 21.95 16.75 -0.61
CA GLN A 52 20.55 16.31 -0.45
C GLN A 52 20.02 15.47 -1.60
N ARG A 53 20.45 15.75 -2.84
CA ARG A 53 20.08 14.93 -4.02
C ARG A 53 20.60 13.50 -3.91
N LEU A 54 21.85 13.32 -3.49
CA LEU A 54 22.44 12.01 -3.24
C LEU A 54 21.66 11.28 -2.15
N TRP A 55 21.43 11.91 -1.00
CA TRP A 55 20.69 11.27 0.10
C TRP A 55 19.25 10.92 -0.28
N ARG A 56 18.58 11.74 -1.09
CA ARG A 56 17.26 11.41 -1.63
C ARG A 56 17.32 10.18 -2.53
N GLN A 57 18.29 10.10 -3.44
CA GLN A 57 18.49 8.91 -4.29
C GLN A 57 18.77 7.67 -3.46
N LEU A 58 19.70 7.76 -2.51
CA LEU A 58 20.03 6.66 -1.58
C LEU A 58 18.83 6.23 -0.74
N TYR A 59 17.98 7.18 -0.32
CA TYR A 59 16.74 6.89 0.39
C TYR A 59 15.82 6.00 -0.46
N TYR A 60 15.50 6.43 -1.68
CA TYR A 60 14.59 5.69 -2.56
C TYR A 60 15.20 4.39 -3.12
N ALA A 61 16.53 4.30 -3.17
CA ALA A 61 17.24 3.05 -3.47
C ALA A 61 17.17 2.06 -2.30
N THR A 62 17.27 2.55 -1.05
CA THR A 62 17.23 1.71 0.16
C THR A 62 15.79 1.32 0.53
N PHE A 63 14.86 2.26 0.42
CA PHE A 63 13.47 2.11 0.85
C PHE A 63 12.55 2.24 -0.36
N SER A 64 11.80 1.19 -0.65
CA SER A 64 10.84 1.17 -1.76
C SER A 64 9.75 2.21 -1.58
N GLY A 65 9.29 2.87 -2.67
CA GLY A 65 8.17 3.83 -2.69
C GLY A 65 6.78 3.21 -2.47
N TYR A 66 6.66 2.35 -1.47
CA TYR A 66 5.48 1.59 -1.11
C TYR A 66 4.52 2.38 -0.24
N ALA A 67 3.26 1.95 -0.15
CA ALA A 67 2.27 2.61 0.70
C ALA A 67 2.73 2.75 2.17
N THR A 68 3.45 1.76 2.71
CA THR A 68 4.02 1.82 4.07
C THR A 68 5.12 2.89 4.19
N GLU A 69 5.96 3.02 3.17
CA GLU A 69 7.03 4.02 3.15
C GLU A 69 6.50 5.44 2.89
N VAL A 70 5.50 5.58 2.02
CA VAL A 70 4.78 6.83 1.77
C VAL A 70 4.11 7.31 3.07
N PHE A 71 3.44 6.41 3.79
CA PHE A 71 2.86 6.70 5.09
C PHE A 71 3.93 7.18 6.09
N TRP A 72 5.06 6.47 6.19
CA TRP A 72 6.16 6.85 7.08
C TRP A 72 6.71 8.25 6.75
N LEU A 73 6.96 8.53 5.46
CA LEU A 73 7.44 9.84 5.00
C LEU A 73 6.44 10.96 5.31
N ALA A 74 5.14 10.70 5.16
CA ALA A 74 4.10 11.67 5.49
C ALA A 74 4.09 12.00 7.00
N VAL A 75 4.19 11.00 7.87
CA VAL A 75 4.29 11.23 9.33
C VAL A 75 5.57 12.02 9.66
N TYR A 76 6.69 11.69 9.00
CA TYR A 76 7.96 12.37 9.23
C TYR A 76 7.88 13.85 8.85
N ARG A 77 7.30 14.17 7.67
CA ARG A 77 7.03 15.55 7.24
C ARG A 77 6.12 16.29 8.21
N ALA A 78 5.04 15.64 8.66
CA ALA A 78 4.10 16.22 9.63
C ALA A 78 4.80 16.67 10.92
N ARG A 79 5.73 15.86 11.43
CA ARG A 79 6.49 16.21 12.64
C ARG A 79 7.48 17.34 12.41
N LEU A 80 8.13 17.38 11.25
CA LEU A 80 9.01 18.48 10.91
C LEU A 80 8.23 19.81 10.85
N ALA A 81 7.05 19.82 10.22
CA ALA A 81 6.18 21.00 10.14
C ALA A 81 5.82 21.53 11.53
N LYS A 82 5.35 20.63 12.42
CA LYS A 82 4.99 20.98 13.80
C LYS A 82 6.16 21.55 14.60
N GLY A 83 7.38 21.10 14.33
CA GLY A 83 8.59 21.57 15.01
C GLY A 83 9.08 22.94 14.56
N THR A 84 8.62 23.44 13.41
CA THR A 84 9.12 24.69 12.82
C THR A 84 8.15 25.87 12.90
N GLU A 85 6.90 25.67 13.35
CA GLU A 85 5.80 26.69 13.33
C GLU A 85 5.52 27.31 11.95
N ILE A 86 6.20 26.83 10.91
CA ILE A 86 5.94 27.15 9.51
C ILE A 86 4.57 26.54 9.19
N GLY A 87 3.62 27.36 8.71
CA GLY A 87 2.26 26.94 8.33
C GLY A 87 2.24 25.94 7.16
N ASP A 88 1.25 26.02 6.26
CA ASP A 88 1.02 25.06 5.16
C ASP A 88 2.13 25.00 4.07
N GLN A 89 3.31 25.61 4.29
CA GLN A 89 4.42 25.53 3.33
C GLN A 89 5.05 24.13 3.31
N PRO A 90 5.50 23.66 2.12
CA PRO A 90 6.16 22.38 1.99
C PRO A 90 7.48 22.37 2.78
N VAL A 91 7.52 21.55 3.83
CA VAL A 91 8.72 21.39 4.66
C VAL A 91 9.81 20.68 3.89
N ASP A 92 10.97 21.32 3.74
CA ASP A 92 12.11 20.70 3.10
C ASP A 92 12.67 19.56 3.97
N ILE A 93 12.82 18.38 3.36
CA ILE A 93 13.31 17.20 4.05
C ILE A 93 14.83 17.19 3.97
N ASN A 94 15.50 17.20 5.12
CA ASN A 94 16.87 16.74 5.21
C ASN A 94 16.92 15.22 5.03
N TRP A 95 17.21 14.74 3.82
CA TRP A 95 17.13 13.33 3.43
C TRP A 95 18.11 12.45 4.20
N ARG A 96 19.28 12.97 4.58
CA ARG A 96 20.22 12.25 5.44
C ARG A 96 19.58 11.94 6.80
N ARG A 97 18.96 12.94 7.43
CA ARG A 97 18.22 12.75 8.69
C ARG A 97 17.04 11.81 8.51
N ALA A 98 16.33 11.89 7.38
CA ALA A 98 15.24 10.96 7.06
C ALA A 98 15.74 9.50 7.01
N VAL A 99 16.89 9.21 6.37
CA VAL A 99 17.49 7.85 6.38
C VAL A 99 17.76 7.37 7.80
N VAL A 100 18.36 8.21 8.64
CA VAL A 100 18.68 7.85 10.04
C VAL A 100 17.40 7.61 10.85
N ALA A 101 16.44 8.53 10.80
CA ALA A 101 15.16 8.42 11.51
C ALA A 101 14.35 7.20 11.05
N ARG A 102 14.39 6.88 9.76
CA ARG A 102 13.72 5.72 9.17
C ARG A 102 14.29 4.40 9.67
N ARG A 103 15.62 4.31 9.75
CA ARG A 103 16.33 3.17 10.36
C ARG A 103 16.06 3.07 11.85
N GLN A 104 16.05 4.20 12.56
CA GLN A 104 15.74 4.23 13.98
C GLN A 104 14.31 3.79 14.26
N THR A 105 13.35 4.13 13.39
CA THR A 105 11.96 3.65 13.51
C THR A 105 11.89 2.14 13.39
N GLU A 106 12.59 1.55 12.41
CA GLU A 106 12.67 0.08 12.29
C GLU A 106 13.36 -0.56 13.50
N MET A 107 14.44 0.05 14.00
CA MET A 107 15.11 -0.40 15.22
C MET A 107 14.19 -0.34 16.44
N ASN A 108 13.39 0.73 16.56
CA ASN A 108 12.39 0.90 17.61
C ASN A 108 11.33 -0.21 17.56
N TRP A 109 10.88 -0.60 16.36
CA TRP A 109 10.04 -1.77 16.18
C TRP A 109 10.70 -3.07 16.66
N ARG A 110 11.93 -3.35 16.20
CA ARG A 110 12.67 -4.56 16.56
C ARG A 110 12.95 -4.65 18.07
N LEU A 111 13.37 -3.54 18.68
CA LEU A 111 13.71 -3.45 20.11
C LEU A 111 12.48 -3.21 21.00
N GLY A 112 11.31 -2.94 20.43
CA GLY A 112 10.13 -2.63 21.21
C GLY A 112 10.13 -1.28 21.91
N ARG A 113 10.93 -0.33 21.42
CA ARG A 113 11.02 1.04 21.96
C ARG A 113 9.93 1.89 21.32
N SER A 114 9.01 2.40 22.13
CA SER A 114 7.91 3.23 21.65
C SER A 114 7.53 4.29 22.67
N THR A 115 6.99 5.40 22.21
CA THR A 115 6.32 6.39 23.05
C THR A 115 4.84 6.03 23.14
N VAL A 116 4.26 6.07 24.34
CA VAL A 116 2.81 5.89 24.49
C VAL A 116 2.12 7.23 24.23
N ARG A 117 1.09 7.20 23.39
CA ARG A 117 0.20 8.32 23.09
C ARG A 117 -1.21 7.98 23.56
N SER A 118 -2.00 9.00 23.87
CA SER A 118 -3.34 8.81 24.40
C SER A 118 -4.25 10.00 24.19
N CYS A 119 -5.54 9.73 24.09
CA CYS A 119 -6.61 10.73 24.14
C CYS A 119 -7.77 10.22 24.98
N PHE A 120 -8.64 11.14 25.38
CA PHE A 120 -9.84 10.86 26.15
C PHE A 120 -11.09 11.05 25.28
N VAL A 121 -11.97 10.05 25.23
CA VAL A 121 -13.22 10.08 24.46
C VAL A 121 -14.44 9.86 25.36
N PRO A 122 -15.58 10.52 25.10
CA PRO A 122 -16.79 10.35 25.92
C PRO A 122 -17.41 8.96 25.71
N GLU A 123 -17.93 8.32 26.77
CA GLU A 123 -18.68 7.06 26.72
C GLU A 123 -20.11 7.25 27.23
N SER A 124 -21.05 6.59 26.55
CA SER A 124 -22.44 6.43 26.98
C SER A 124 -22.54 5.41 28.11
N GLN A 125 -23.52 5.62 29.00
CA GLN A 125 -23.75 4.72 30.11
C GLN A 125 -24.36 3.40 29.60
N GLY A 126 -23.66 2.27 29.78
CA GLY A 126 -24.24 0.93 29.65
C GLY A 126 -23.77 0.05 28.48
N ALA A 127 -22.83 0.50 27.64
CA ALA A 127 -22.26 -0.33 26.56
C ALA A 127 -20.78 -0.69 26.79
N GLU A 128 -20.35 -1.89 26.37
CA GLU A 128 -18.99 -2.40 26.62
C GLU A 128 -17.87 -1.72 25.79
N SER A 129 -18.23 -0.91 24.78
CA SER A 129 -17.31 -0.06 24.01
C SER A 129 -18.06 0.81 23.01
N ASP A 130 -18.19 2.11 23.26
CA ASP A 130 -18.82 3.04 22.31
C ASP A 130 -17.96 3.38 21.11
N TRP A 131 -16.66 3.12 21.18
CA TRP A 131 -15.71 3.51 20.15
C TRP A 131 -15.00 2.31 19.56
N VAL A 132 -14.85 2.31 18.24
CA VAL A 132 -14.07 1.35 17.47
C VAL A 132 -13.08 2.12 16.62
N THR A 133 -11.82 1.69 16.64
CA THR A 133 -10.78 2.24 15.77
C THR A 133 -10.92 1.74 14.34
N SER A 134 -10.94 2.68 13.41
CA SER A 134 -11.10 2.44 11.97
C SER A 134 -9.78 2.51 11.20
N GLY A 135 -8.73 3.11 11.76
CA GLY A 135 -7.45 3.27 11.05
C GLY A 135 -6.54 4.33 11.65
N PHE A 136 -5.36 4.48 11.06
CA PHE A 136 -4.51 5.66 11.23
C PHE A 136 -4.33 6.34 9.88
N THR A 137 -4.41 7.67 9.87
CA THR A 137 -3.71 8.50 8.88
C THR A 137 -2.37 8.94 9.49
N PRO A 138 -1.48 9.59 8.71
CA PRO A 138 -0.27 10.19 9.26
C PRO A 138 -0.51 11.26 10.34
N TYR A 139 -1.71 11.84 10.39
CA TYR A 139 -2.05 12.98 11.26
C TYR A 139 -3.13 12.64 12.30
N GLU A 140 -3.98 11.66 12.04
CA GLU A 140 -5.19 11.38 12.81
C GLU A 140 -5.38 9.88 13.07
N LEU A 141 -5.83 9.55 14.28
CA LEU A 141 -6.47 8.28 14.60
C LEU A 141 -7.92 8.37 14.13
N LEU A 142 -8.33 7.43 13.29
CA LEU A 142 -9.69 7.34 12.79
C LEU A 142 -10.52 6.45 13.71
N LEU A 143 -11.65 6.97 14.15
CA LEU A 143 -12.58 6.35 15.08
C LEU A 143 -13.95 6.19 14.44
N ARG A 144 -14.76 5.31 15.01
CA ARG A 144 -16.17 5.12 14.70
C ARG A 144 -16.95 4.94 15.98
N SER A 145 -18.04 5.68 16.12
CA SER A 145 -18.98 5.50 17.23
C SER A 145 -19.84 4.26 16.97
N CYS A 146 -20.03 3.37 17.94
CA CYS A 146 -20.93 2.22 17.82
C CYS A 146 -22.40 2.63 17.82
N ASN A 147 -22.74 3.76 18.43
CA ASN A 147 -24.12 4.22 18.59
C ASN A 147 -24.62 4.94 17.34
N SER A 148 -23.80 5.80 16.74
CA SER A 148 -24.16 6.54 15.53
C SER A 148 -23.56 5.95 14.26
N ASP A 149 -22.58 5.04 14.39
CA ASP A 149 -21.80 4.47 13.28
C ASP A 149 -21.04 5.51 12.43
N MET A 150 -21.08 6.78 12.85
CA MET A 150 -20.42 7.89 12.19
C MET A 150 -18.90 7.87 12.39
N PRO A 151 -18.12 8.36 11.40
CA PRO A 151 -16.68 8.41 11.47
C PRO A 151 -16.18 9.68 12.19
N TYR A 152 -15.23 9.51 13.10
CA TYR A 152 -14.60 10.58 13.86
C TYR A 152 -13.08 10.54 13.75
N THR A 153 -12.41 11.61 14.16
CA THR A 153 -10.95 11.73 14.15
C THR A 153 -10.40 12.32 15.45
N VAL A 154 -9.18 11.93 15.78
CA VAL A 154 -8.39 12.53 16.87
C VAL A 154 -6.94 12.69 16.39
N PRO A 155 -6.24 13.79 16.70
CA PRO A 155 -4.83 13.93 16.31
C PRO A 155 -3.93 12.82 16.89
N VAL A 156 -3.07 12.19 16.07
CA VAL A 156 -2.13 11.13 16.55
C VAL A 156 -1.02 11.67 17.46
N THR A 157 -0.84 12.99 17.49
CA THR A 157 0.12 13.66 18.38
C THR A 157 -0.47 14.08 19.71
N ALA A 158 -1.77 13.84 19.93
CA ALA A 158 -2.43 14.07 21.20
C ALA A 158 -1.77 13.24 22.32
N VAL A 159 -1.56 13.89 23.47
CA VAL A 159 -1.12 13.24 24.71
C VAL A 159 -2.03 13.74 25.83
N ASP A 160 -2.85 12.82 26.35
CA ASP A 160 -3.79 13.08 27.45
C ASP A 160 -4.74 14.26 27.19
N THR A 161 -5.05 14.54 25.92
CA THR A 161 -5.99 15.59 25.54
C THR A 161 -7.42 15.15 25.83
N ARG A 162 -8.23 16.08 26.36
CA ARG A 162 -9.67 15.91 26.60
C ARG A 162 -10.52 16.43 25.45
N GLU A 163 -9.91 16.76 24.32
CA GLU A 163 -10.62 17.25 23.15
C GLU A 163 -11.58 16.18 22.64
N ALA A 164 -12.83 16.57 22.39
CA ALA A 164 -13.83 15.68 21.84
C ALA A 164 -13.37 15.23 20.42
N PRO A 165 -13.56 13.95 20.06
CA PRO A 165 -13.34 13.49 18.70
C PRO A 165 -14.09 14.37 17.69
N LEU A 166 -13.42 14.74 16.60
CA LEU A 166 -14.00 15.58 15.56
C LEU A 166 -14.75 14.71 14.55
N LEU A 167 -16.02 14.99 14.33
CA LEU A 167 -16.85 14.32 13.31
C LEU A 167 -16.27 14.62 11.91
N ILE A 168 -16.14 13.60 11.07
CA ILE A 168 -15.83 13.81 9.65
C ILE A 168 -17.11 14.23 8.95
N GLN A 169 -17.20 15.51 8.60
CA GLN A 169 -18.30 16.07 7.81
C GLN A 169 -18.10 15.75 6.33
N LEU A 170 -19.16 15.26 5.68
CA LEU A 170 -19.23 15.08 4.24
C LEU A 170 -19.71 16.39 3.59
N ASP A 171 -18.91 16.97 2.70
CA ASP A 171 -19.22 18.21 2.01
C ASP A 171 -20.36 17.92 1.01
N ASP A 172 -21.35 18.82 0.97
CA ASP A 172 -22.56 18.74 0.14
C ASP A 172 -23.36 17.42 0.29
N ALA A 173 -23.28 16.78 1.46
CA ALA A 173 -24.05 15.58 1.78
C ALA A 173 -25.40 15.93 2.43
N SER A 174 -26.44 15.13 2.13
CA SER A 174 -27.68 15.18 2.90
C SER A 174 -27.49 14.61 4.31
N ASP A 175 -28.41 14.89 5.23
CA ASP A 175 -28.38 14.33 6.59
C ASP A 175 -28.39 12.79 6.59
N GLU A 176 -29.06 12.18 5.62
CA GLU A 176 -29.09 10.73 5.42
C GLU A 176 -27.74 10.19 4.92
N GLU A 177 -27.11 10.90 3.97
CA GLU A 177 -25.77 10.56 3.49
C GLU A 177 -24.75 10.70 4.63
N GLN A 178 -24.81 11.78 5.41
CA GLN A 178 -23.94 12.01 6.56
C GLN A 178 -24.11 10.94 7.65
N SER A 179 -25.36 10.56 7.97
CA SER A 179 -25.66 9.53 8.97
C SER A 179 -25.22 8.13 8.51
N GLY A 180 -25.25 7.86 7.20
CA GLY A 180 -24.81 6.61 6.61
C GLY A 180 -23.32 6.54 6.30
N ALA A 181 -22.55 7.60 6.58
CA ALA A 181 -21.14 7.72 6.23
C ALA A 181 -20.28 6.69 6.96
N TYR A 182 -19.34 6.09 6.25
CA TYR A 182 -18.31 5.25 6.86
C TYR A 182 -16.98 5.38 6.11
N ILE A 183 -15.90 5.08 6.83
CA ILE A 183 -14.57 4.99 6.21
C ILE A 183 -14.54 3.73 5.36
N TYR A 184 -14.60 3.92 4.05
CA TYR A 184 -14.52 2.83 3.09
C TYR A 184 -13.10 2.25 3.09
N THR A 185 -12.07 3.09 2.96
CA THR A 185 -10.69 2.65 3.08
C THR A 185 -9.68 3.79 3.25
N VAL A 186 -8.55 3.54 3.92
CA VAL A 186 -7.47 4.53 4.14
C VAL A 186 -6.32 4.30 3.16
N GLY A 187 -6.06 5.28 2.29
CA GLY A 187 -5.04 5.21 1.24
C GLY A 187 -3.69 5.80 1.67
N ASP A 188 -2.79 5.92 0.71
CA ASP A 188 -1.48 6.57 0.83
C ASP A 188 -1.55 8.09 0.63
N HIS A 189 -2.66 8.61 0.07
CA HIS A 189 -2.87 10.04 -0.18
C HIS A 189 -4.16 10.62 0.41
N CYS A 190 -5.22 9.82 0.49
CA CYS A 190 -6.50 10.25 1.06
C CYS A 190 -7.21 9.11 1.82
N VAL A 191 -8.18 9.49 2.65
CA VAL A 191 -9.21 8.59 3.18
C VAL A 191 -10.38 8.61 2.20
N LEU A 192 -10.84 7.44 1.79
CA LEU A 192 -12.07 7.32 1.01
C LEU A 192 -13.24 6.99 1.93
N LEU A 193 -14.33 7.73 1.77
CA LEU A 193 -15.58 7.54 2.49
C LEU A 193 -16.70 7.16 1.52
N SER A 194 -17.65 6.38 2.00
CA SER A 194 -18.86 6.03 1.25
C SER A 194 -20.04 5.96 2.22
N THR A 195 -21.24 5.78 1.69
CA THR A 195 -22.48 5.65 2.47
C THR A 195 -23.03 4.24 2.38
N ARG A 196 -23.71 3.77 3.43
CA ARG A 196 -24.26 2.41 3.50
C ARG A 196 -25.61 2.22 2.79
N GLN A 197 -26.09 3.21 2.03
CA GLN A 197 -27.41 3.11 1.41
C GLN A 197 -27.49 1.88 0.48
N LEU A 198 -28.58 1.11 0.64
CA LEU A 198 -28.85 -0.17 -0.03
C LEU A 198 -29.13 -0.07 -1.54
N GLN A 199 -29.17 1.15 -2.09
CA GLN A 199 -29.42 1.36 -3.51
C GLN A 199 -28.10 1.48 -4.27
N SER A 200 -28.04 0.82 -5.43
CA SER A 200 -26.98 0.98 -6.41
C SER A 200 -26.79 2.45 -6.76
N GLY A 201 -25.64 3.03 -6.42
CA GLY A 201 -25.44 4.47 -6.62
C GLY A 201 -24.67 5.20 -5.53
N THR A 202 -24.16 4.52 -4.48
CA THR A 202 -23.56 5.20 -3.32
C THR A 202 -22.44 6.16 -3.75
N PRO A 203 -22.45 7.41 -3.25
CA PRO A 203 -21.41 8.35 -3.60
C PRO A 203 -20.10 7.97 -2.92
N LEU A 204 -19.01 8.39 -3.54
CA LEU A 204 -17.66 8.26 -3.01
C LEU A 204 -17.14 9.65 -2.66
N TRP A 205 -16.58 9.80 -1.47
CA TRP A 205 -15.89 11.02 -1.05
C TRP A 205 -14.42 10.73 -0.77
N ALA A 206 -13.57 11.73 -1.01
CA ALA A 206 -12.17 11.73 -0.59
C ALA A 206 -11.92 12.81 0.45
N ARG A 207 -11.14 12.48 1.48
CA ARG A 207 -10.60 13.42 2.46
C ARG A 207 -9.10 13.33 2.46
N ARG A 208 -8.38 14.44 2.38
CA ARG A 208 -6.90 14.43 2.44
C ARG A 208 -6.44 13.81 3.76
N LEU A 209 -5.28 13.14 3.74
CA LEU A 209 -4.73 12.51 4.94
C LEU A 209 -4.35 13.52 6.04
N THR A 210 -4.08 14.77 5.66
CA THR A 210 -3.86 15.91 6.56
C THR A 210 -5.11 16.33 7.32
N GLY A 211 -6.27 15.76 7.01
CA GLY A 211 -7.57 16.19 7.50
C GLY A 211 -8.21 17.21 6.58
N GLY A 212 -9.12 18.02 7.14
CA GLY A 212 -9.89 19.02 6.42
C GLY A 212 -11.21 18.49 5.85
N SER A 213 -11.74 19.24 4.89
CA SER A 213 -13.03 18.97 4.26
C SER A 213 -12.96 17.77 3.32
N THR A 214 -14.12 17.20 3.03
CA THR A 214 -14.22 16.05 2.11
C THR A 214 -14.62 16.53 0.73
N GLN A 215 -14.37 15.75 -0.30
CA GLN A 215 -14.76 16.08 -1.65
C GLN A 215 -15.53 14.92 -2.26
N ARG A 216 -16.73 15.19 -2.77
CA ARG A 216 -17.52 14.22 -3.53
C ARG A 216 -16.84 13.95 -4.88
N LEU A 217 -16.57 12.68 -5.18
CA LEU A 217 -15.83 12.26 -6.37
C LEU A 217 -16.73 11.79 -7.51
N ALA A 218 -17.63 10.85 -7.22
CA ALA A 218 -18.53 10.25 -8.19
C ALA A 218 -19.70 9.55 -7.49
N GLN A 219 -20.82 9.37 -8.20
CA GLN A 219 -21.96 8.54 -7.77
C GLN A 219 -21.84 7.12 -8.35
N GLY A 220 -22.22 6.11 -7.56
CA GLY A 220 -22.34 4.72 -8.03
C GLY A 220 -21.03 4.03 -8.39
N GLY A 221 -19.93 4.42 -7.71
CA GLY A 221 -18.60 3.95 -8.01
C GLY A 221 -18.07 2.92 -7.01
N SER A 222 -17.67 1.74 -7.48
CA SER A 222 -16.88 0.78 -6.69
C SER A 222 -15.39 0.89 -7.03
N VAL A 223 -14.56 1.12 -6.01
CA VAL A 223 -13.11 1.32 -6.19
C VAL A 223 -12.44 -0.01 -6.52
N ILE A 224 -11.72 -0.03 -7.64
CA ILE A 224 -10.95 -1.18 -8.13
C ILE A 224 -9.54 -1.14 -7.55
N ASP A 225 -8.89 0.02 -7.67
CA ASP A 225 -7.53 0.26 -7.18
C ASP A 225 -7.33 1.75 -6.90
N ARG A 226 -6.24 2.08 -6.19
CA ARG A 226 -5.86 3.45 -5.85
C ARG A 226 -4.36 3.59 -5.71
N ARG A 227 -3.84 4.75 -6.08
CA ARG A 227 -2.41 5.06 -5.91
C ARG A 227 -2.17 6.54 -5.92
N GLY A 228 -1.52 7.06 -4.88
CA GLY A 228 -1.35 8.50 -4.73
C GLY A 228 -2.71 9.19 -4.78
N ARG A 229 -2.81 10.32 -5.49
CA ARG A 229 -4.06 11.09 -5.65
C ARG A 229 -5.12 10.45 -6.56
N TRP A 230 -4.87 9.29 -7.15
CA TRP A 230 -5.75 8.72 -8.16
C TRP A 230 -6.52 7.49 -7.65
N ALA A 231 -7.80 7.41 -8.02
CA ALA A 231 -8.63 6.22 -7.81
C ALA A 231 -9.16 5.70 -9.15
N LEU A 232 -9.08 4.38 -9.33
CA LEU A 232 -9.67 3.68 -10.46
C LEU A 232 -10.97 3.03 -9.99
N VAL A 233 -12.07 3.36 -10.65
CA VAL A 233 -13.42 3.05 -10.19
C VAL A 233 -14.22 2.40 -11.32
N TYR A 234 -15.06 1.44 -10.95
CA TYR A 234 -16.14 0.93 -11.79
C TYR A 234 -17.43 1.67 -11.45
N GLN A 235 -18.08 2.24 -12.45
CA GLN A 235 -19.40 2.86 -12.32
C GLN A 235 -20.46 2.01 -13.03
N SER A 236 -21.50 1.62 -12.30
CA SER A 236 -22.71 1.03 -12.87
C SER A 236 -23.58 2.15 -13.44
N VAL A 237 -23.84 2.15 -14.75
CA VAL A 237 -24.86 3.03 -15.33
C VAL A 237 -26.13 2.21 -15.55
N TYR A 238 -27.21 2.56 -14.86
CA TYR A 238 -28.48 1.89 -15.06
C TYR A 238 -29.01 2.19 -16.46
N GLY A 239 -29.07 1.14 -17.30
CA GLY A 239 -30.02 1.08 -18.41
C GLY A 239 -31.40 0.71 -17.88
N GLY A 240 -32.44 0.88 -18.70
CA GLY A 240 -33.80 0.46 -18.34
C GLY A 240 -33.89 -1.02 -17.94
N PRO A 241 -35.01 -1.45 -17.33
CA PRO A 241 -35.19 -2.83 -16.93
C PRO A 241 -35.02 -3.78 -18.12
N GLY A 242 -33.99 -4.63 -18.08
CA GLY A 242 -33.68 -5.62 -19.11
C GLY A 242 -32.33 -5.43 -19.81
N ASP A 243 -31.72 -4.25 -19.72
CA ASP A 243 -30.41 -4.01 -20.32
C ASP A 243 -29.27 -4.47 -19.42
N ARG A 244 -28.25 -5.11 -20.03
CA ARG A 244 -26.96 -5.33 -19.35
C ARG A 244 -26.40 -3.97 -18.94
N ILE A 245 -26.33 -3.71 -17.64
CA ILE A 245 -25.78 -2.48 -17.05
C ILE A 245 -24.38 -2.22 -17.64
N PRO A 246 -24.19 -1.21 -18.51
CA PRO A 246 -22.86 -0.89 -19.00
C PRO A 246 -21.96 -0.49 -17.83
N LEU A 247 -20.78 -1.10 -17.80
CA LEU A 247 -19.79 -0.86 -16.75
C LEU A 247 -18.78 0.16 -17.26
N HIS A 248 -18.80 1.37 -16.73
CA HIS A 248 -17.78 2.37 -17.08
C HIS A 248 -16.58 2.25 -16.15
N ARG A 249 -15.38 2.36 -16.73
CA ARG A 249 -14.13 2.48 -15.99
C ARG A 249 -13.77 3.94 -15.91
N LEU A 250 -13.73 4.48 -14.69
CA LEU A 250 -13.41 5.88 -14.44
C LEU A 250 -12.08 5.99 -13.69
N LEU A 251 -11.24 6.90 -14.13
CA LEU A 251 -10.09 7.39 -13.38
C LEU A 251 -10.49 8.71 -12.72
N LEU A 252 -10.49 8.73 -11.39
CA LEU A 252 -10.90 9.86 -10.57
C LEU A 252 -9.67 10.51 -9.92
N ASP A 253 -9.62 11.84 -9.94
CA ASP A 253 -8.66 12.61 -9.16
C ASP A 253 -9.24 12.93 -7.78
N MET A 254 -8.64 12.38 -6.74
CA MET A 254 -9.08 12.54 -5.36
C MET A 254 -8.76 13.92 -4.78
N ASN A 255 -8.01 14.75 -5.50
CA ASN A 255 -7.79 16.16 -5.16
C ASN A 255 -8.75 17.11 -5.91
N GLY A 256 -9.53 16.60 -6.87
CA GLY A 256 -10.51 17.41 -7.60
C GLY A 256 -9.95 18.40 -8.61
N GLN A 257 -8.67 18.29 -8.98
CA GLN A 257 -8.06 19.17 -9.99
C GLN A 257 -8.47 18.76 -11.41
N TYR A 258 -8.71 17.47 -11.63
CA TYR A 258 -9.08 16.91 -12.92
C TYR A 258 -10.48 16.30 -12.88
N PRO A 259 -11.31 16.50 -13.92
CA PRO A 259 -12.62 15.86 -14.01
C PRO A 259 -12.47 14.33 -14.19
N PRO A 260 -13.50 13.54 -13.84
CA PRO A 260 -13.51 12.09 -14.08
C PRO A 260 -13.17 11.73 -15.53
N CYS A 261 -12.18 10.86 -15.72
CA CYS A 261 -11.74 10.39 -17.04
C CYS A 261 -12.29 8.99 -17.32
N ARG A 262 -13.08 8.83 -18.39
CA ARG A 262 -13.62 7.53 -18.81
C ARG A 262 -12.60 6.77 -19.67
N LEU A 263 -12.22 5.58 -19.21
CA LEU A 263 -11.24 4.72 -19.85
C LEU A 263 -11.91 3.74 -20.83
N LYS A 264 -12.41 4.26 -21.96
CA LYS A 264 -13.10 3.46 -23.00
C LYS A 264 -12.28 2.24 -23.47
N MET A 265 -10.95 2.37 -23.53
CA MET A 265 -10.03 1.30 -23.91
C MET A 265 -10.05 0.06 -23.01
N LEU A 266 -10.67 0.14 -21.82
CA LEU A 266 -10.83 -0.97 -20.89
C LEU A 266 -12.24 -1.58 -20.91
N GLU A 267 -13.19 -0.94 -21.59
CA GLU A 267 -14.59 -1.36 -21.63
C GLU A 267 -14.82 -2.51 -22.60
N THR A 268 -14.00 -2.61 -23.65
CA THR A 268 -14.02 -3.71 -24.62
C THR A 268 -12.64 -4.34 -24.74
N PHE A 269 -12.60 -5.67 -24.75
CA PHE A 269 -11.39 -6.41 -25.05
C PHE A 269 -11.19 -6.45 -26.57
N ASP A 270 -10.12 -5.82 -27.06
CA ASP A 270 -9.74 -5.86 -28.47
C ASP A 270 -8.73 -6.99 -28.71
N PHE A 271 -9.18 -8.05 -29.37
CA PHE A 271 -8.34 -9.21 -29.68
C PHE A 271 -7.31 -8.90 -30.77
N GLU A 272 -7.60 -7.97 -31.68
CA GLU A 272 -6.73 -7.63 -32.80
C GLU A 272 -5.41 -7.00 -32.32
N GLU A 273 -5.43 -6.31 -31.18
CA GLU A 273 -4.23 -5.75 -30.53
C GLU A 273 -3.19 -6.82 -30.14
N TYR A 274 -3.58 -8.10 -30.11
CA TYR A 274 -2.74 -9.22 -29.73
C TYR A 274 -2.53 -10.24 -30.85
N ARG A 275 -2.96 -9.90 -32.07
CA ARG A 275 -2.81 -10.81 -33.20
C ARG A 275 -1.32 -11.03 -33.48
N ILE A 276 -0.92 -12.29 -33.52
CA ILE A 276 0.45 -12.70 -33.83
C ILE A 276 0.49 -12.98 -35.32
N ASP A 277 1.47 -12.44 -36.05
CA ASP A 277 1.65 -12.58 -37.52
C ASP A 277 1.86 -14.03 -38.02
N SER A 278 1.65 -15.04 -37.18
CA SER A 278 1.60 -16.43 -37.62
C SER A 278 0.19 -16.79 -38.11
N THR A 279 0.14 -17.58 -39.18
CA THR A 279 -0.99 -18.34 -39.73
C THR A 279 -1.65 -19.27 -38.69
N VAL A 280 -2.12 -18.71 -37.59
CA VAL A 280 -2.93 -19.41 -36.59
C VAL A 280 -4.24 -19.73 -37.28
N ASP A 281 -4.60 -21.01 -37.29
CA ASP A 281 -5.87 -21.50 -37.80
C ASP A 281 -7.01 -20.60 -37.32
N VAL A 282 -7.79 -20.06 -38.26
CA VAL A 282 -8.93 -19.18 -37.98
C VAL A 282 -9.89 -19.83 -36.97
N GLU A 283 -10.00 -21.16 -37.01
CA GLU A 283 -10.78 -21.96 -36.06
C GLU A 283 -10.27 -21.86 -34.62
N ASN A 284 -8.95 -21.90 -34.41
CA ASN A 284 -8.36 -21.75 -33.06
C ASN A 284 -8.56 -20.34 -32.52
N GLU A 285 -8.53 -19.33 -33.40
CA GLU A 285 -8.79 -17.94 -33.00
C GLU A 285 -10.25 -17.74 -32.57
N GLN A 286 -11.20 -18.34 -33.30
CA GLN A 286 -12.62 -18.25 -32.99
C GLN A 286 -12.98 -18.98 -31.68
N ILE A 287 -12.38 -20.15 -31.42
CA ILE A 287 -12.52 -20.87 -30.15
C ILE A 287 -11.93 -20.05 -28.98
N GLU A 288 -10.78 -19.41 -29.18
CA GLU A 288 -10.16 -18.56 -28.16
C GLU A 288 -11.01 -17.31 -27.85
N ARG A 289 -11.62 -16.68 -28.87
CA ARG A 289 -12.58 -15.57 -28.68
C ARG A 289 -13.81 -15.99 -27.88
N GLN A 290 -14.33 -17.20 -28.13
CA GLN A 290 -15.47 -17.76 -27.39
C GLN A 290 -15.14 -18.18 -25.95
N THR A 291 -13.86 -18.36 -25.62
CA THR A 291 -13.38 -18.82 -24.30
C THR A 291 -12.69 -17.73 -23.48
N LEU A 292 -12.84 -16.45 -23.85
CA LEU A 292 -12.39 -15.32 -23.06
C LEU A 292 -13.07 -15.29 -21.68
N LEU A 293 -12.29 -14.98 -20.65
CA LEU A 293 -12.80 -14.84 -19.28
C LEU A 293 -13.73 -13.63 -19.10
N GLY A 294 -13.61 -12.64 -19.98
CA GLY A 294 -14.48 -11.46 -19.99
C GLY A 294 -14.42 -10.72 -21.33
N GLN A 295 -15.54 -10.07 -21.68
CA GLN A 295 -15.67 -9.21 -22.87
C GLN A 295 -15.04 -7.82 -22.68
N SER A 296 -14.66 -7.47 -21.45
CA SER A 296 -13.95 -6.25 -21.07
C SER A 296 -12.66 -6.63 -20.35
N TYR A 297 -11.86 -5.65 -19.91
CA TYR A 297 -10.80 -5.91 -18.95
C TYR A 297 -11.38 -5.88 -17.53
N PRO A 298 -11.66 -7.05 -16.90
CA PRO A 298 -12.27 -7.10 -15.57
C PRO A 298 -11.35 -6.54 -14.49
N ASN A 299 -10.04 -6.58 -14.74
CA ASN A 299 -8.99 -6.28 -13.78
C ASN A 299 -8.03 -5.25 -14.35
N ALA A 300 -8.01 -4.06 -13.76
CA ALA A 300 -7.06 -3.01 -14.08
C ALA A 300 -6.55 -2.36 -12.79
N TYR A 301 -5.28 -1.96 -12.76
CA TYR A 301 -4.57 -1.54 -11.56
C TYR A 301 -3.46 -0.54 -11.90
N PHE A 302 -3.00 0.23 -10.92
CA PHE A 302 -1.95 1.23 -11.09
C PHE A 302 -0.53 0.63 -11.08
N LEU A 303 0.21 0.79 -12.18
CA LEU A 303 1.66 0.57 -12.20
C LEU A 303 2.42 1.75 -11.61
N ALA A 304 2.01 2.96 -11.96
CA ALA A 304 2.61 4.20 -11.51
C ALA A 304 1.56 5.32 -11.51
N ALA A 305 1.74 6.28 -10.62
CA ALA A 305 0.87 7.44 -10.54
C ALA A 305 1.71 8.66 -10.14
N HIS A 306 1.63 9.71 -10.95
CA HIS A 306 2.25 11.02 -10.79
C HIS A 306 1.15 12.10 -10.82
N ASP A 307 1.51 13.36 -10.64
CA ASP A 307 0.51 14.43 -10.50
C ASP A 307 -0.31 14.68 -11.77
N ASP A 308 0.30 14.48 -12.94
CA ASP A 308 -0.27 14.75 -14.26
C ASP A 308 -0.26 13.50 -15.17
N ARG A 309 0.24 12.37 -14.67
CA ARG A 309 0.43 11.15 -15.45
C ARG A 309 0.15 9.91 -14.63
N VAL A 310 -0.68 9.02 -15.18
CA VAL A 310 -1.04 7.74 -14.60
C VAL A 310 -0.69 6.62 -15.57
N VAL A 311 -0.06 5.57 -15.07
CA VAL A 311 0.18 4.35 -15.84
C VAL A 311 -0.60 3.21 -15.20
N LEU A 312 -1.52 2.64 -15.97
CA LEU A 312 -2.36 1.52 -15.58
C LEU A 312 -1.90 0.28 -16.32
N PHE A 313 -2.13 -0.88 -15.72
CA PHE A 313 -2.14 -2.13 -16.46
C PHE A 313 -3.51 -2.78 -16.34
N ALA A 314 -3.88 -3.54 -17.35
CA ALA A 314 -5.09 -4.32 -17.40
C ALA A 314 -4.76 -5.74 -17.84
N ILE A 315 -5.46 -6.72 -17.27
CA ILE A 315 -5.27 -8.13 -17.63
C ILE A 315 -6.57 -8.78 -18.04
N ASN A 316 -6.47 -9.70 -18.98
CA ASN A 316 -7.53 -10.63 -19.35
C ASN A 316 -6.92 -12.02 -19.62
N GLY A 317 -7.76 -13.02 -19.80
CA GLY A 317 -7.32 -14.37 -20.14
C GLY A 317 -8.33 -15.10 -20.99
N SER A 318 -7.91 -16.24 -21.51
CA SER A 318 -8.75 -17.23 -22.19
C SER A 318 -8.48 -18.62 -21.60
N LYS A 319 -8.93 -19.70 -22.24
CA LYS A 319 -8.63 -21.06 -21.75
C LYS A 319 -7.14 -21.39 -21.70
N THR A 320 -6.29 -20.76 -22.52
CA THR A 320 -4.87 -21.13 -22.63
C THR A 320 -3.90 -19.94 -22.59
N ARG A 321 -4.39 -18.70 -22.67
CA ARG A 321 -3.55 -17.50 -22.82
C ARG A 321 -3.84 -16.46 -21.76
N LEU A 322 -2.79 -15.74 -21.37
CA LEU A 322 -2.89 -14.51 -20.58
C LEU A 322 -2.62 -13.32 -21.48
N TYR A 323 -3.44 -12.28 -21.38
CA TYR A 323 -3.31 -11.02 -22.10
C TYR A 323 -3.11 -9.88 -21.11
N TRP A 324 -2.24 -8.94 -21.42
CA TRP A 324 -2.08 -7.72 -20.65
C TRP A 324 -1.89 -6.49 -21.55
N LYS A 325 -2.41 -5.37 -21.07
CA LYS A 325 -2.32 -4.06 -21.70
C LYS A 325 -1.79 -3.06 -20.69
N VAL A 326 -0.86 -2.21 -21.10
CA VAL A 326 -0.39 -1.06 -20.33
C VAL A 326 -0.94 0.20 -20.97
N LEU A 327 -1.71 0.96 -20.21
CA LEU A 327 -2.27 2.23 -20.60
C LEU A 327 -1.55 3.36 -19.89
N GLU A 328 -1.41 4.47 -20.58
CA GLU A 328 -0.97 5.73 -20.01
C GLU A 328 -2.07 6.77 -20.18
N VAL A 329 -2.34 7.49 -19.10
CA VAL A 329 -3.25 8.63 -19.06
C VAL A 329 -2.45 9.85 -18.66
N THR A 330 -2.40 10.86 -19.52
CA THR A 330 -1.75 12.15 -19.24
C THR A 330 -2.79 13.26 -19.18
N PHE A 331 -2.59 14.21 -18.28
CA PHE A 331 -3.46 15.36 -18.08
C PHE A 331 -2.68 16.64 -18.35
N GLY A 332 -3.09 17.41 -19.35
CA GLY A 332 -2.43 18.66 -19.74
C GLY A 332 -3.41 19.83 -19.82
N SER A 333 -2.92 21.03 -19.54
CA SER A 333 -3.57 22.26 -19.97
C SER A 333 -3.14 22.55 -21.40
N ASN A 334 -4.07 22.66 -22.34
CA ASN A 334 -3.74 23.19 -23.67
C ASN A 334 -3.29 24.65 -23.52
N SER A 335 -1.99 24.89 -23.44
CA SER A 335 -1.40 26.16 -23.85
C SER A 335 -1.08 26.02 -25.34
N SER A 336 -2.08 26.09 -26.20
CA SER A 336 -1.85 26.17 -27.64
C SER A 336 -1.22 27.53 -27.98
N ALA A 337 0.10 27.61 -27.86
CA ALA A 337 0.90 28.54 -28.63
C ALA A 337 0.92 28.03 -30.08
N GLY A 338 0.11 28.67 -30.95
CA GLY A 338 0.05 28.29 -32.37
C GLY A 338 -1.14 28.88 -33.13
N GLY A 339 -1.22 30.21 -33.17
CA GLY A 339 -1.86 31.03 -34.21
C GLY A 339 -3.20 30.61 -34.81
N SER A 340 -4.28 31.24 -34.37
CA SER A 340 -5.25 31.85 -35.29
C SER A 340 -5.92 33.04 -34.61
N THR A 341 -5.74 34.20 -35.22
CA THR A 341 -6.41 35.48 -34.98
C THR A 341 -7.94 35.34 -34.93
N GLU A 342 -8.57 36.18 -34.09
CA GLU A 342 -9.98 36.59 -34.13
C GLU A 342 -10.99 35.46 -33.83
N THR A 343 -11.90 35.51 -32.85
CA THR A 343 -12.64 36.57 -32.15
C THR A 343 -13.20 35.94 -30.86
N GLY A 344 -13.47 36.77 -29.86
CA GLY A 344 -13.66 36.36 -28.46
C GLY A 344 -14.75 35.33 -28.18
N GLU A 345 -14.36 34.31 -27.41
CA GLU A 345 -15.06 33.76 -26.26
C GLU A 345 -13.98 33.09 -25.39
N ARG A 346 -13.79 33.57 -24.16
CA ARG A 346 -12.93 32.90 -23.16
C ARG A 346 -13.58 31.56 -22.84
N THR A 347 -13.27 30.54 -23.62
CA THR A 347 -13.45 29.15 -23.18
C THR A 347 -12.40 28.92 -22.10
N ASP A 348 -12.87 28.76 -20.87
CA ASP A 348 -12.07 28.22 -19.76
C ASP A 348 -11.26 27.03 -20.31
N GLY A 349 -9.94 27.06 -20.11
CA GLY A 349 -9.02 26.07 -20.67
C GLY A 349 -9.42 24.67 -20.21
N LEU A 350 -10.19 23.97 -21.04
CA LEU A 350 -10.65 22.62 -20.76
C LEU A 350 -9.43 21.72 -20.59
N VAL A 351 -9.27 21.21 -19.38
CA VAL A 351 -8.21 20.26 -19.07
C VAL A 351 -8.57 18.94 -19.74
N HIS A 352 -7.79 18.56 -20.76
CA HIS A 352 -8.01 17.34 -21.51
C HIS A 352 -7.18 16.20 -20.94
N SER A 353 -7.80 15.02 -20.85
CA SER A 353 -7.10 13.77 -20.59
C SER A 353 -6.80 13.09 -21.92
N HIS A 354 -5.57 12.62 -22.08
CA HIS A 354 -5.15 11.82 -23.23
C HIS A 354 -4.83 10.41 -22.76
N VAL A 355 -5.52 9.42 -23.33
CA VAL A 355 -5.35 7.99 -23.02
C VAL A 355 -4.70 7.31 -24.20
N ARG A 356 -3.57 6.63 -23.98
CA ARG A 356 -2.89 5.84 -25.02
C ARG A 356 -2.45 4.47 -24.51
N THR A 357 -2.42 3.50 -25.40
CA THR A 357 -1.79 2.19 -25.16
C THR A 357 -0.29 2.34 -25.33
N VAL A 358 0.48 1.96 -24.30
CA VAL A 358 1.95 1.99 -24.34
C VAL A 358 2.51 0.63 -24.76
N HIS A 359 1.96 -0.44 -24.19
CA HIS A 359 2.40 -1.81 -24.41
C HIS A 359 1.22 -2.78 -24.40
N THR A 360 1.27 -3.81 -25.25
CA THR A 360 0.39 -4.97 -25.20
C THR A 360 1.25 -6.22 -25.21
N GLY A 361 0.85 -7.25 -24.47
CA GLY A 361 1.53 -8.53 -24.54
C GLY A 361 0.63 -9.70 -24.21
N CYS A 362 1.02 -10.86 -24.71
CA CYS A 362 0.34 -12.11 -24.39
C CYS A 362 1.35 -13.22 -24.08
N CYS A 363 0.98 -14.09 -23.14
CA CYS A 363 1.74 -15.29 -22.82
C CYS A 363 0.99 -16.49 -23.42
N LEU A 364 1.64 -17.16 -24.38
CA LEU A 364 1.09 -18.34 -25.03
C LEU A 364 1.26 -19.57 -24.15
N ASN A 365 0.23 -20.44 -24.12
CA ASN A 365 0.21 -21.65 -23.29
C ASN A 365 0.52 -21.33 -21.81
N ALA A 366 -0.02 -20.20 -21.35
CA ALA A 366 0.17 -19.68 -20.01
C ALA A 366 -0.22 -20.72 -18.95
N TRP A 367 -1.23 -21.55 -19.24
CA TRP A 367 -1.57 -22.73 -18.44
C TRP A 367 -1.93 -23.94 -19.31
N GLY A 368 -1.87 -25.13 -18.71
CA GLY A 368 -2.26 -26.37 -19.38
C GLY A 368 -3.78 -26.44 -19.61
N ALA A 369 -4.19 -27.13 -20.67
CA ALA A 369 -5.60 -27.27 -21.07
C ALA A 369 -6.51 -27.90 -19.99
N ASN A 370 -5.90 -28.59 -19.02
CA ASN A 370 -6.59 -29.25 -17.90
C ASN A 370 -6.82 -28.32 -16.70
N LEU A 371 -6.21 -27.12 -16.67
CA LEU A 371 -6.38 -26.15 -15.59
C LEU A 371 -7.51 -25.18 -15.96
N LEU A 372 -8.62 -25.25 -15.23
CA LEU A 372 -9.76 -24.35 -15.40
C LEU A 372 -9.52 -23.07 -14.59
N VAL A 373 -9.01 -22.03 -15.26
CA VAL A 373 -8.97 -20.67 -14.71
C VAL A 373 -10.28 -19.98 -15.10
N ASN A 374 -11.06 -19.56 -14.11
CA ASN A 374 -12.34 -18.87 -14.34
C ASN A 374 -12.30 -17.42 -13.85
N HIS A 375 -11.32 -17.08 -13.02
CA HIS A 375 -11.15 -15.74 -12.50
C HIS A 375 -9.67 -15.38 -12.44
N LEU A 376 -9.32 -14.19 -12.92
CA LEU A 376 -8.00 -13.59 -12.75
C LEU A 376 -8.07 -12.47 -11.71
N ARG A 377 -7.05 -12.33 -10.88
CA ARG A 377 -6.86 -11.15 -10.02
C ARG A 377 -5.44 -10.68 -10.13
N ALA A 378 -5.24 -9.38 -10.27
CA ALA A 378 -3.91 -8.80 -10.40
C ALA A 378 -3.60 -7.81 -9.28
N CYS A 379 -2.33 -7.47 -9.16
CA CYS A 379 -1.88 -6.26 -8.50
C CYS A 379 -0.51 -5.88 -9.06
N ALA A 380 -0.15 -4.60 -8.99
CA ALA A 380 1.23 -4.21 -9.23
C ALA A 380 2.13 -4.87 -8.18
N LEU A 381 3.35 -5.25 -8.54
CA LEU A 381 4.41 -5.61 -7.60
C LEU A 381 5.39 -4.47 -7.43
N ASP A 382 5.66 -3.64 -8.42
CA ASP A 382 6.37 -2.38 -8.24
C ASP A 382 6.01 -1.44 -9.40
N GLY A 383 6.89 -0.49 -9.77
CA GLY A 383 6.69 0.38 -10.93
C GLY A 383 6.86 -0.31 -12.29
N SER A 384 7.12 -1.60 -12.33
CA SER A 384 7.52 -2.34 -13.53
C SER A 384 7.06 -3.79 -13.54
N TYR A 385 6.78 -4.40 -12.39
CA TYR A 385 6.32 -5.77 -12.26
C TYR A 385 4.85 -5.82 -11.90
N ILE A 386 4.13 -6.78 -12.45
CA ILE A 386 2.77 -7.14 -12.07
C ILE A 386 2.75 -8.57 -11.55
N TYR A 387 1.85 -8.83 -10.61
CA TYR A 387 1.48 -10.17 -10.19
C TYR A 387 0.05 -10.43 -10.62
N ALA A 388 -0.19 -11.58 -11.26
CA ALA A 388 -1.52 -12.05 -11.57
C ALA A 388 -1.72 -13.46 -11.02
N ARG A 389 -2.93 -13.73 -10.52
CA ARG A 389 -3.31 -15.01 -9.95
C ARG A 389 -4.59 -15.50 -10.62
N GLY A 390 -4.54 -16.72 -11.14
CA GLY A 390 -5.71 -17.45 -11.62
C GLY A 390 -6.35 -18.27 -10.51
N ARG A 391 -7.68 -18.31 -10.51
CA ARG A 391 -8.50 -19.16 -9.62
C ARG A 391 -9.47 -20.01 -10.42
N ASP A 392 -9.75 -21.19 -9.89
CA ASP A 392 -10.83 -22.07 -10.38
C ASP A 392 -12.21 -21.65 -9.80
N ASN A 393 -13.24 -22.43 -10.14
CA ASN A 393 -14.61 -22.25 -9.64
C ASN A 393 -14.71 -22.42 -8.12
N CYS A 394 -13.79 -23.15 -7.50
CA CYS A 394 -13.72 -23.32 -6.05
C CYS A 394 -12.91 -22.20 -5.37
N SER A 395 -12.52 -21.16 -6.13
CA SER A 395 -11.69 -20.03 -5.69
C SER A 395 -10.28 -20.42 -5.20
N LEU A 396 -9.80 -21.62 -5.52
CA LEU A 396 -8.47 -22.07 -5.15
C LEU A 396 -7.43 -21.39 -6.05
N PRO A 397 -6.25 -20.98 -5.53
CA PRO A 397 -5.13 -20.56 -6.39
C PRO A 397 -4.73 -21.73 -7.26
N VAL A 398 -4.86 -21.58 -8.58
CA VAL A 398 -4.37 -22.59 -9.52
C VAL A 398 -3.06 -22.17 -10.15
N ILE A 399 -2.82 -20.87 -10.27
CA ILE A 399 -1.66 -20.37 -10.99
C ILE A 399 -1.26 -18.96 -10.56
N ASN A 400 0.04 -18.71 -10.58
CA ASN A 400 0.66 -17.43 -10.26
C ASN A 400 1.52 -16.96 -11.43
N PHE A 401 1.47 -15.67 -11.71
CA PHE A 401 2.21 -15.02 -12.78
C PHE A 401 2.93 -13.81 -12.22
N VAL A 402 4.17 -13.63 -12.63
CA VAL A 402 4.88 -12.36 -12.49
C VAL A 402 5.41 -11.94 -13.85
N VAL A 403 5.12 -10.70 -14.24
CA VAL A 403 5.55 -10.13 -15.53
C VAL A 403 6.17 -8.77 -15.29
N ASN A 404 7.37 -8.53 -15.83
CA ASN A 404 7.94 -7.21 -15.99
C ASN A 404 7.31 -6.55 -17.23
N VAL A 405 6.45 -5.57 -17.03
CA VAL A 405 5.70 -4.90 -18.09
C VAL A 405 6.42 -3.68 -18.68
N ARG A 406 7.60 -3.29 -18.16
CA ARG A 406 8.25 -2.00 -18.49
C ARG A 406 8.66 -1.88 -19.96
N HIS A 407 8.84 -3.01 -20.67
CA HIS A 407 9.23 -3.04 -22.08
C HIS A 407 8.67 -4.28 -22.83
N THR A 408 7.63 -4.92 -22.32
CA THR A 408 7.02 -6.09 -22.98
C THR A 408 6.06 -5.66 -24.06
N SER A 409 6.40 -5.92 -25.32
CA SER A 409 5.44 -5.84 -26.43
C SER A 409 5.38 -7.17 -27.19
N GLY A 410 4.19 -7.55 -27.63
CA GLY A 410 3.95 -8.72 -28.47
C GLY A 410 3.82 -10.05 -27.71
N ALA A 411 3.91 -11.14 -28.46
CA ALA A 411 3.72 -12.48 -27.92
C ALA A 411 4.99 -13.03 -27.28
N VAL A 412 4.83 -13.62 -26.10
CA VAL A 412 5.92 -14.24 -25.36
C VAL A 412 5.63 -15.73 -25.19
N ARG A 413 6.61 -16.56 -25.56
CA ARG A 413 6.60 -18.00 -25.34
C ARG A 413 7.49 -18.34 -24.13
N ALA A 414 7.17 -19.45 -23.47
CA ALA A 414 8.06 -20.03 -22.47
C ALA A 414 9.43 -20.30 -23.10
N LEU A 415 10.50 -20.04 -22.33
CA LEU A 415 11.85 -20.43 -22.72
C LEU A 415 11.96 -21.95 -22.59
N GLU A 416 12.44 -22.61 -23.65
CA GLU A 416 12.72 -24.06 -23.60
C GLU A 416 13.75 -24.35 -22.50
N GLY A 417 13.53 -25.46 -21.78
CA GLY A 417 14.01 -25.67 -20.42
C GLY A 417 15.48 -25.32 -20.17
N VAL A 418 15.70 -24.38 -19.25
CA VAL A 418 16.97 -24.30 -18.53
C VAL A 418 16.99 -25.49 -17.58
N GLY A 419 17.98 -26.39 -17.74
CA GLY A 419 18.15 -27.55 -16.85
C GLY A 419 18.12 -27.12 -15.39
N GLY A 420 17.24 -27.74 -14.59
CA GLY A 420 17.07 -27.45 -13.15
C GLY A 420 15.82 -26.65 -12.76
N ALA A 421 14.96 -26.25 -13.69
CA ALA A 421 13.68 -25.63 -13.35
C ALA A 421 12.72 -26.61 -12.65
N ARG A 422 12.05 -26.15 -11.57
CA ARG A 422 10.97 -26.88 -10.88
C ARG A 422 9.91 -27.30 -11.91
N GLU A 423 9.42 -28.54 -11.88
CA GLU A 423 8.49 -29.12 -12.88
C GLU A 423 7.27 -28.24 -13.25
N ASN A 424 6.86 -27.34 -12.35
CA ASN A 424 5.69 -26.48 -12.47
C ASN A 424 6.00 -24.99 -12.67
N LEU A 425 7.29 -24.59 -12.70
CA LEU A 425 7.73 -23.22 -12.95
C LEU A 425 8.15 -23.10 -14.42
N ARG A 426 7.55 -22.14 -15.14
CA ARG A 426 7.89 -21.81 -16.53
C ARG A 426 8.39 -20.38 -16.60
N ILE A 427 9.60 -20.18 -17.12
CA ILE A 427 10.20 -18.86 -17.27
C ILE A 427 10.01 -18.40 -18.71
N PHE A 428 9.79 -17.11 -18.90
CA PHE A 428 9.77 -16.45 -20.21
C PHE A 428 10.60 -15.16 -20.15
N ARG A 429 10.87 -14.54 -21.31
CA ARG A 429 11.80 -13.39 -21.43
C ARG A 429 11.59 -12.24 -20.43
N HIS A 430 10.38 -12.08 -19.91
CA HIS A 430 9.99 -10.96 -19.06
C HIS A 430 9.23 -11.39 -17.81
N GLY A 431 9.43 -12.62 -17.33
CA GLY A 431 8.75 -13.09 -16.13
C GLY A 431 8.64 -14.61 -16.06
N TRP A 432 7.72 -15.06 -15.22
CA TRP A 432 7.53 -16.48 -14.96
C TRP A 432 6.09 -16.82 -14.57
N VAL A 433 5.79 -18.12 -14.67
CA VAL A 433 4.52 -18.74 -14.36
C VAL A 433 4.76 -19.89 -13.41
N ASP A 434 4.06 -19.92 -12.27
CA ASP A 434 4.10 -21.02 -11.32
C ASP A 434 2.70 -21.64 -11.19
N CYS A 435 2.58 -22.89 -11.65
CA CYS A 435 1.36 -23.68 -11.59
C CYS A 435 1.20 -24.43 -10.25
N THR A 436 2.13 -24.27 -9.31
CA THR A 436 1.92 -24.80 -7.96
C THR A 436 0.92 -23.93 -7.23
N THR A 437 -0.02 -24.58 -6.53
CA THR A 437 -1.08 -23.91 -5.78
C THR A 437 -0.47 -23.13 -4.62
N GLN A 438 -0.08 -21.89 -4.88
CA GLN A 438 0.53 -20.98 -3.90
C GLN A 438 -0.37 -19.77 -3.66
N ARG A 439 -0.40 -19.31 -2.42
CA ARG A 439 -1.09 -18.09 -2.00
C ARG A 439 -0.07 -16.99 -1.74
N PHE A 440 -0.23 -15.87 -2.44
CA PHE A 440 0.47 -14.61 -2.14
C PHE A 440 0.17 -14.15 -0.70
N ILE A 441 1.23 -13.87 0.05
CA ILE A 441 1.17 -13.30 1.40
C ILE A 441 1.55 -11.82 1.34
N MET A 442 2.72 -11.52 0.78
CA MET A 442 3.35 -10.20 0.87
C MET A 442 4.40 -10.03 -0.24
N ARG A 443 4.76 -8.78 -0.54
CA ARG A 443 5.80 -8.41 -1.50
C ARG A 443 6.88 -7.58 -0.79
N LEU A 444 8.14 -7.93 -1.02
CA LEU A 444 9.34 -7.28 -0.49
C LEU A 444 10.09 -6.63 -1.66
N THR A 445 9.66 -5.45 -2.07
CA THR A 445 10.14 -4.84 -3.31
C THR A 445 11.54 -4.30 -3.29
N HIS A 446 11.98 -3.78 -2.16
CA HIS A 446 13.38 -3.42 -1.97
C HIS A 446 14.31 -4.65 -2.06
N ARG A 447 13.77 -5.88 -1.92
CA ARG A 447 14.46 -7.15 -2.18
C ARG A 447 14.12 -7.77 -3.52
N ARG A 448 13.11 -7.25 -4.24
CA ARG A 448 12.51 -7.83 -5.46
C ARG A 448 12.06 -9.27 -5.27
N VAL A 449 11.41 -9.55 -4.13
CA VAL A 449 10.98 -10.88 -3.72
C VAL A 449 9.49 -10.92 -3.38
N LEU A 450 8.83 -12.01 -3.77
CA LEU A 450 7.45 -12.36 -3.48
C LEU A 450 7.40 -13.39 -2.35
N VAL A 451 6.60 -13.12 -1.33
CA VAL A 451 6.38 -14.06 -0.21
C VAL A 451 5.10 -14.84 -0.49
N VAL A 452 5.22 -16.16 -0.57
CA VAL A 452 4.14 -17.08 -0.93
C VAL A 452 4.07 -18.27 0.02
N THR A 453 2.89 -18.83 0.24
CA THR A 453 2.69 -20.09 0.99
C THR A 453 2.07 -21.16 0.12
N LEU A 454 2.40 -22.43 0.36
CA LEU A 454 1.80 -23.57 -0.35
C LEU A 454 0.41 -23.89 0.21
N HIS A 455 -0.50 -24.36 -0.65
CA HIS A 455 -1.86 -24.66 -0.25
C HIS A 455 -1.99 -25.96 0.58
N HIS A 456 -3.13 -26.10 1.28
CA HIS A 456 -3.38 -26.96 2.44
C HIS A 456 -3.06 -28.45 2.27
N ASN A 457 -3.09 -28.98 1.04
CA ASN A 457 -2.92 -30.41 0.79
C ASN A 457 -1.47 -30.89 1.01
N GLU A 458 -0.50 -29.96 1.08
CA GLU A 458 0.90 -30.24 1.41
C GLU A 458 1.25 -29.84 2.86
N ARG A 459 0.28 -29.86 3.80
CA ARG A 459 0.61 -29.84 5.24
C ARG A 459 1.36 -31.14 5.58
N GLN A 460 2.67 -31.13 5.39
CA GLN A 460 3.55 -32.17 5.92
C GLN A 460 3.50 -32.10 7.45
N ARG A 461 2.62 -32.88 8.09
CA ARG A 461 2.56 -33.33 9.51
C ARG A 461 3.18 -32.46 10.63
N GLY A 462 3.42 -31.17 10.44
CA GLY A 462 4.19 -30.29 11.32
C GLY A 462 3.52 -28.93 11.52
N ASP A 463 3.94 -28.26 12.60
CA ASP A 463 3.32 -27.08 13.18
C ASP A 463 3.60 -25.77 12.40
N GLY A 464 3.22 -25.69 11.13
CA GLY A 464 3.32 -24.43 10.39
C GLY A 464 2.98 -24.44 8.90
N TRP A 465 2.95 -23.25 8.31
CA TRP A 465 2.73 -23.00 6.90
C TRP A 465 4.05 -22.88 6.15
N PRO A 466 4.35 -23.74 5.16
CA PRO A 466 5.57 -23.63 4.37
C PRO A 466 5.52 -22.37 3.49
N VAL A 467 6.47 -21.48 3.72
CA VAL A 467 6.66 -20.23 2.99
C VAL A 467 7.89 -20.31 2.10
N ARG A 468 7.76 -19.70 0.91
CA ARG A 468 8.85 -19.50 -0.03
C ARG A 468 8.98 -18.03 -0.38
N LEU A 469 10.21 -17.62 -0.59
CA LEU A 469 10.58 -16.32 -1.13
C LEU A 469 10.95 -16.50 -2.59
N LEU A 470 10.14 -16.00 -3.51
CA LEU A 470 10.35 -16.13 -4.95
C LEU A 470 10.86 -14.81 -5.53
N HIS A 471 11.95 -14.87 -6.30
CA HIS A 471 12.49 -13.69 -6.94
C HIS A 471 11.57 -13.21 -8.10
N PHE A 472 11.43 -11.90 -8.27
CA PHE A 472 10.50 -11.32 -9.24
C PHE A 472 10.86 -11.64 -10.70
N ASP A 473 12.15 -11.74 -11.02
CA ASP A 473 12.59 -11.88 -12.42
C ASP A 473 12.37 -13.27 -13.00
N ASP A 474 12.64 -14.30 -12.20
CA ASP A 474 12.79 -15.68 -12.66
C ASP A 474 12.03 -16.70 -11.80
N GLY A 475 11.44 -16.27 -10.68
CA GLY A 475 10.68 -17.14 -9.78
C GLY A 475 11.55 -18.10 -8.98
N SER A 476 12.87 -17.89 -9.01
CA SER A 476 13.82 -18.70 -8.23
C SER A 476 13.56 -18.55 -6.74
N VAL A 477 13.75 -19.65 -6.00
CA VAL A 477 13.55 -19.66 -4.55
C VAL A 477 14.78 -19.06 -3.87
N VAL A 478 14.61 -17.90 -3.25
CA VAL A 478 15.65 -17.21 -2.47
C VAL A 478 15.81 -17.85 -1.09
N ALA A 479 14.69 -18.18 -0.45
CA ALA A 479 14.67 -18.86 0.85
C ALA A 479 13.35 -19.62 1.04
N SER A 480 13.35 -20.55 1.97
CA SER A 480 12.14 -21.27 2.41
C SER A 480 12.20 -21.51 3.92
N TYR A 481 11.06 -21.34 4.57
CA TYR A 481 10.92 -21.49 6.02
C TYR A 481 9.45 -21.80 6.37
N SER A 482 9.16 -22.15 7.61
CA SER A 482 7.79 -22.37 8.07
C SER A 482 7.32 -21.18 8.89
N LEU A 483 6.14 -20.63 8.55
CA LEU A 483 5.45 -19.68 9.41
C LEU A 483 4.63 -20.43 10.47
N PRO A 484 4.51 -19.89 11.69
CA PRO A 484 3.53 -20.40 12.65
C PRO A 484 2.11 -20.32 12.06
N ASP A 485 1.19 -21.17 12.55
CA ASP A 485 -0.22 -21.11 12.19
C ASP A 485 -0.73 -19.68 12.41
N ASN A 486 -1.04 -19.02 11.30
CA ASN A 486 -1.42 -17.62 11.28
C ASN A 486 -2.65 -17.41 10.40
N ASP A 487 -3.43 -16.42 10.77
CA ASP A 487 -4.64 -16.05 10.04
C ASP A 487 -4.33 -14.94 9.03
N THR A 488 -3.43 -14.03 9.41
CA THR A 488 -3.13 -12.82 8.65
C THR A 488 -1.69 -12.36 8.85
N ALA A 489 -1.12 -11.80 7.79
CA ALA A 489 0.15 -11.09 7.79
C ALA A 489 -0.05 -9.64 7.32
N LYS A 490 0.47 -8.67 8.07
CA LYS A 490 0.39 -7.24 7.73
C LYS A 490 1.78 -6.63 7.63
N HIS A 491 2.14 -6.11 6.45
CA HIS A 491 3.39 -5.37 6.26
C HIS A 491 3.41 -4.13 7.15
N VAL A 492 4.49 -3.98 7.92
CA VAL A 492 4.77 -2.80 8.74
C VAL A 492 5.79 -1.92 8.02
N LEU A 493 7.02 -2.40 7.91
CA LEU A 493 8.15 -1.57 7.52
C LEU A 493 9.34 -2.43 7.06
N GLY A 494 9.95 -2.11 5.92
CA GLY A 494 11.07 -2.91 5.39
C GLY A 494 10.68 -4.38 5.22
N ASP A 495 11.44 -5.28 5.84
CA ASP A 495 11.19 -6.73 5.86
C ASP A 495 10.20 -7.17 6.98
N LEU A 496 9.75 -6.26 7.84
CA LEU A 496 8.94 -6.58 9.02
C LEU A 496 7.44 -6.66 8.71
N ALA A 497 6.81 -7.71 9.22
CA ALA A 497 5.36 -7.90 9.22
C ALA A 497 4.84 -8.27 10.62
N LEU A 498 3.58 -7.94 10.88
CA LEU A 498 2.86 -8.46 12.01
C LEU A 498 2.05 -9.70 11.62
N LEU A 499 2.18 -10.76 12.41
CA LEU A 499 1.46 -12.01 12.24
C LEU A 499 0.51 -12.20 13.43
N ALA A 500 -0.77 -12.43 13.14
CA ALA A 500 -1.74 -12.88 14.14
C ALA A 500 -1.80 -14.42 14.10
N THR A 501 -1.45 -15.04 15.22
CA THR A 501 -1.35 -16.51 15.37
C THR A 501 -2.37 -17.02 16.38
N HIS A 502 -2.86 -18.25 16.19
CA HIS A 502 -3.86 -18.90 17.04
C HIS A 502 -3.38 -20.28 17.46
N ASN A 503 -2.87 -20.42 18.69
CA ASN A 503 -2.42 -21.72 19.20
C ASN A 503 -3.16 -22.06 20.51
N GLY A 504 -3.94 -23.15 20.51
CA GLY A 504 -4.47 -23.75 21.74
C GLY A 504 -5.38 -22.84 22.59
N GLY A 505 -6.09 -21.89 21.97
CA GLY A 505 -6.95 -20.92 22.67
C GLY A 505 -6.29 -19.56 22.95
N ASP A 506 -4.96 -19.45 22.79
CA ASP A 506 -4.22 -18.19 22.90
C ASP A 506 -3.99 -17.58 21.51
N SER A 507 -4.57 -16.41 21.25
CA SER A 507 -4.18 -15.60 20.10
C SER A 507 -2.95 -14.75 20.46
N ARG A 508 -1.92 -14.72 19.60
CA ARG A 508 -0.71 -13.90 19.80
C ARG A 508 -0.40 -13.05 18.58
N LEU A 509 0.07 -11.83 18.84
CA LEU A 509 0.61 -10.95 17.81
C LEU A 509 2.13 -11.00 17.82
N LEU A 510 2.72 -11.41 16.70
CA LEU A 510 4.16 -11.54 16.51
C LEU A 510 4.66 -10.47 15.54
N LEU A 511 5.80 -9.85 15.86
CA LEU A 511 6.61 -9.14 14.90
C LEU A 511 7.57 -10.14 14.25
N PHE A 512 7.49 -10.28 12.93
CA PHE A 512 8.20 -11.28 12.16
C PHE A 512 9.01 -10.60 11.05
N ASP A 513 10.22 -11.08 10.81
CA ASP A 513 11.05 -10.68 9.68
C ASP A 513 10.78 -11.63 8.52
N MET A 514 10.04 -11.17 7.52
CA MET A 514 9.58 -12.01 6.40
C MET A 514 10.71 -12.37 5.44
N PHE A 515 11.84 -11.67 5.47
CA PHE A 515 13.00 -12.05 4.66
C PHE A 515 13.84 -13.11 5.38
N ALA A 516 14.13 -12.88 6.66
CA ALA A 516 14.96 -13.80 7.45
C ALA A 516 14.20 -15.06 7.93
N GLY A 517 12.87 -15.06 7.90
CA GLY A 517 12.08 -16.19 8.36
C GLY A 517 12.08 -16.36 9.88
N VAL A 518 12.25 -15.27 10.64
CA VAL A 518 12.40 -15.32 12.11
C VAL A 518 11.40 -14.44 12.84
N THR A 519 10.89 -14.94 13.97
CA THR A 519 10.14 -14.12 14.92
C THR A 519 11.11 -13.17 15.62
N VAL A 520 10.91 -11.87 15.42
CA VAL A 520 11.70 -10.82 16.06
C VAL A 520 11.24 -10.62 17.49
N ARG A 521 9.92 -10.56 17.72
CA ARG A 521 9.34 -10.29 19.03
C ARG A 521 7.90 -10.78 19.14
N VAL A 522 7.50 -11.21 20.34
CA VAL A 522 6.09 -11.35 20.72
C VAL A 522 5.59 -10.01 21.25
N ILE A 523 4.61 -9.38 20.60
CA ILE A 523 4.08 -8.09 21.03
C ILE A 523 3.17 -8.30 22.23
N HIS A 524 2.11 -9.11 22.14
CA HIS A 524 1.25 -9.53 23.26
C HIS A 524 0.28 -10.68 22.85
N GLY A 525 -0.38 -11.29 23.83
CA GLY A 525 -1.56 -12.14 23.63
C GLY A 525 -2.77 -11.26 23.26
N ALA A 526 -3.29 -11.40 22.05
CA ALA A 526 -4.53 -10.75 21.66
C ALA A 526 -5.68 -11.45 22.40
N VAL A 527 -6.22 -10.85 23.46
CA VAL A 527 -7.41 -11.43 24.11
C VAL A 527 -8.59 -11.27 23.14
N ASN A 528 -9.11 -12.40 22.67
CA ASN A 528 -10.44 -12.61 22.07
C ASN A 528 -10.85 -11.83 20.81
N ARG A 529 -10.02 -11.00 20.19
CA ARG A 529 -10.35 -10.48 18.85
C ARG A 529 -9.85 -11.43 17.78
N ARG A 530 -10.77 -12.26 17.26
CA ARG A 530 -10.57 -13.20 16.14
C ARG A 530 -9.96 -12.59 14.87
N TYR A 531 -9.77 -11.27 14.81
CA TYR A 531 -9.06 -10.59 13.74
C TYR A 531 -8.28 -9.41 14.34
N VAL A 532 -6.96 -9.41 14.19
CA VAL A 532 -6.21 -8.14 14.24
C VAL A 532 -6.66 -7.36 13.01
N ASN A 533 -7.66 -6.50 13.18
CA ASN A 533 -8.15 -5.69 12.08
C ASN A 533 -6.95 -4.92 11.53
N SER A 534 -6.70 -5.05 10.22
CA SER A 534 -5.57 -4.44 9.54
C SER A 534 -5.53 -2.90 9.68
N SER A 535 -6.61 -2.30 10.17
CA SER A 535 -6.72 -0.90 10.57
C SER A 535 -6.02 -0.53 11.89
N LEU A 536 -5.69 -1.49 12.75
CA LEU A 536 -5.09 -1.22 14.07
C LEU A 536 -3.59 -0.92 14.04
N VAL A 537 -2.97 -1.07 12.88
CA VAL A 537 -1.52 -1.03 12.70
C VAL A 537 -1.19 -0.16 11.50
N SER A 538 -0.26 0.75 11.69
CA SER A 538 0.43 1.47 10.63
C SER A 538 1.95 1.23 10.75
N PRO A 539 2.74 1.69 9.75
CA PRO A 539 4.20 1.65 9.81
C PRO A 539 4.82 2.35 11.03
N VAL A 540 4.09 3.27 11.66
CA VAL A 540 4.57 4.09 12.78
C VAL A 540 3.80 3.82 14.08
N TYR A 541 2.54 3.39 13.97
CA TYR A 541 1.61 3.31 15.10
C TYR A 541 1.06 1.90 15.30
N ILE A 542 0.90 1.48 16.56
CA ILE A 542 0.06 0.33 16.93
C ILE A 542 -0.95 0.79 17.96
N PHE A 543 -2.23 0.55 17.71
CA PHE A 543 -3.26 0.82 18.70
C PHE A 543 -3.15 -0.13 19.91
N ALA A 544 -3.19 0.41 21.12
CA ALA A 544 -2.73 -0.26 22.35
C ALA A 544 -3.85 -0.65 23.34
N GLU A 545 -5.12 -0.61 22.95
CA GLU A 545 -6.27 -1.02 23.80
C GLU A 545 -6.35 -2.53 24.12
N TRP A 546 -5.28 -3.25 23.93
CA TRP A 546 -5.21 -4.70 24.05
C TRP A 546 -5.14 -5.14 25.52
N LYS A 547 -4.95 -4.19 26.44
CA LYS A 547 -4.98 -4.39 27.89
C LYS A 547 -6.36 -4.04 28.49
N LYS A 548 -7.41 -4.81 28.17
CA LYS A 548 -8.54 -4.94 29.13
C LYS A 548 -8.12 -5.94 30.20
N GLY A 549 -7.34 -5.46 31.17
CA GLY A 549 -6.93 -6.20 32.36
C GLY A 549 -6.97 -5.27 33.56
N ALA A 550 -8.07 -5.33 34.31
CA ALA A 550 -8.24 -4.84 35.68
C ALA A 550 -7.49 -3.55 36.07
N ALA A 551 -8.00 -2.40 35.66
CA ALA A 551 -7.81 -1.16 36.42
C ALA A 551 -9.17 -0.67 36.91
N GLN A 552 -9.82 -1.45 37.77
CA GLN A 552 -10.65 -0.83 38.80
C GLN A 552 -9.70 0.04 39.61
N HIS A 553 -9.97 1.34 39.66
CA HIS A 553 -9.30 2.25 40.57
C HIS A 553 -9.47 1.74 42.00
N THR A 554 -8.50 0.97 42.47
CA THR A 554 -8.27 0.72 43.88
C THR A 554 -7.64 1.97 44.46
N ASN A 555 -8.41 3.05 44.56
CA ASN A 555 -8.09 4.09 45.52
C ASN A 555 -8.61 3.64 46.89
N LYS A 556 -7.97 2.59 47.44
CA LYS A 556 -8.12 2.24 48.85
C LYS A 556 -7.35 3.28 49.67
N LYS A 557 -8.00 4.39 49.97
CA LYS A 557 -7.91 4.99 51.31
C LYS A 557 -9.31 5.06 51.88
N ARG A 558 -9.54 4.20 52.88
CA ARG A 558 -10.70 4.17 53.77
C ARG A 558 -10.91 5.56 54.37
N HIS A 559 -12.09 6.12 54.17
CA HIS A 559 -13.06 6.53 55.20
C HIS A 559 -14.41 6.55 54.48
N SER A 560 -15.24 5.50 54.63
CA SER A 560 -16.38 5.56 55.54
C SER A 560 -17.09 6.91 55.49
N ILE A 561 -18.12 7.04 54.63
CA ILE A 561 -19.46 7.57 54.94
C ILE A 561 -20.33 7.41 53.68
N SER A 562 -21.44 6.69 53.86
CA SER A 562 -22.75 6.78 53.20
C SER A 562 -22.84 7.19 51.72
N TRP A 563 -23.32 6.28 50.87
CA TRP A 563 -24.04 6.62 49.64
C TRP A 563 -25.40 5.91 49.63
N LEU A 564 -26.34 6.45 50.40
CA LEU A 564 -27.76 6.46 50.07
C LEU A 564 -28.20 7.92 50.10
N LEU A 565 -28.40 8.52 48.93
CA LEU A 565 -29.40 9.54 48.55
C LEU A 565 -29.08 10.07 47.12
N PRO A 566 -30.06 10.70 46.44
CA PRO A 566 -30.41 10.44 45.04
C PRO A 566 -29.91 11.55 44.09
N PHE A 567 -30.00 11.28 42.78
CA PHE A 567 -29.93 12.25 41.68
C PHE A 567 -29.04 13.49 41.91
N GLY A 568 -27.75 13.36 41.56
CA GLY A 568 -26.82 14.48 41.41
C GLY A 568 -25.87 14.18 40.24
N ASP A 569 -25.73 15.16 39.34
CA ASP A 569 -25.04 15.11 38.05
C ASP A 569 -23.84 14.15 37.98
N LYS A 570 -24.04 13.01 37.31
CA LYS A 570 -22.93 12.15 36.88
C LYS A 570 -22.27 12.81 35.67
N GLY A 571 -21.10 13.40 35.88
CA GLY A 571 -20.25 13.87 34.79
C GLY A 571 -20.05 12.79 33.71
N PRO A 572 -19.78 13.17 32.45
CA PRO A 572 -19.68 12.21 31.36
C PRO A 572 -18.62 11.16 31.67
N LEU A 573 -18.95 9.88 31.44
CA LEU A 573 -17.95 8.82 31.47
C LEU A 573 -16.96 9.08 30.34
N VAL A 574 -15.67 8.90 30.61
CA VAL A 574 -14.61 9.17 29.63
C VAL A 574 -13.67 7.97 29.60
N ARG A 575 -13.38 7.48 28.40
CA ARG A 575 -12.40 6.41 28.16
C ARG A 575 -11.11 6.97 27.63
N ARG A 576 -10.00 6.41 28.11
CA ARG A 576 -8.66 6.68 27.58
C ARG A 576 -8.35 5.70 26.44
N LEU A 577 -8.24 6.20 25.22
CA LEU A 577 -7.68 5.44 24.09
C LEU A 577 -6.16 5.60 24.11
N CYS A 578 -5.41 4.53 23.82
CA CYS A 578 -3.94 4.56 23.81
C CYS A 578 -3.37 3.94 22.53
N TRP A 579 -2.23 4.43 22.05
CA TRP A 579 -1.46 3.83 20.97
C TRP A 579 0.05 3.98 21.20
N LEU A 580 0.83 3.08 20.60
CA LEU A 580 2.29 3.09 20.61
C LEU A 580 2.80 3.80 19.36
N ASP A 581 3.78 4.68 19.56
CA ASP A 581 4.45 5.47 18.53
C ASP A 581 5.93 5.06 18.44
N PHE A 582 6.33 4.48 17.31
CA PHE A 582 7.68 3.95 17.09
C PHE A 582 8.63 4.93 16.39
N MET A 583 8.14 6.06 15.89
CA MET A 583 9.02 7.06 15.25
C MET A 583 9.73 7.89 16.33
N PRO A 584 11.04 8.18 16.17
CA PRO A 584 11.81 8.94 17.16
C PRO A 584 11.15 10.27 17.53
N SER A 585 11.22 10.62 18.83
CA SER A 585 10.60 11.81 19.41
C SER A 585 11.40 13.09 19.13
N THR A 586 12.73 13.00 18.99
CA THR A 586 13.61 14.12 18.61
C THR A 586 14.09 13.93 17.17
N ILE A 587 13.75 14.86 16.28
CA ILE A 587 14.28 14.91 14.90
C ILE A 587 15.57 15.78 14.83
N ASN A 588 16.16 16.10 16.00
CA ASN A 588 17.34 16.97 16.12
C ASN A 588 18.62 16.32 15.63
#